data_AF-A0A953VRD9-F1
#
_entry.id   AF-A0A953VRD9-F1
#
_cell.length_a   1.000
_cell.length_b   1.000
_cell.length_c   1.000
_cell.angle_alpha   90.00
_cell.angle_beta   90.00
_cell.angle_gamma   90.00
#
_symmetry.space_group_name_H-M   'P 1'
#
loop_
_entity.id
_entity.type
_entity.pdbx_description
1 polymer ?
#
loop_
_entity_poly.entity_id
_entity_poly.type
_entity_poly.pdbx_seq_one_letter_code
_entity_poly.pdbx_strand_id
1 'polypeptide(L)' 'MPSGSGSGFVWDDAGHIVTNNHVIEGAREAEVRLVDGRSFAARFAG' A
#
# COMPACT_ATOMS: atom_id res chain seq x y z
N MET A 1 -5.20 -12.30 -7.88
CA MET A 1 -4.68 -12.04 -6.53
C MET A 1 -3.39 -11.25 -6.70
N PRO A 2 -3.21 -10.09 -6.05
CA PRO A 2 -1.92 -9.41 -6.07
C PRO A 2 -0.85 -10.40 -5.58
N SER A 3 0.21 -10.60 -6.36
CA SER A 3 1.37 -11.36 -5.92
C SER A 3 2.15 -10.46 -4.95
N GLY A 4 1.76 -10.49 -3.68
CA GLY A 4 2.29 -9.62 -2.62
C GLY A 4 1.16 -9.12 -1.72
N SER A 5 1.08 -9.65 -0.50
CA SER A 5 0.17 -9.16 0.53
C SER A 5 1.00 -8.85 1.77
N GLY A 6 0.77 -7.69 2.38
CA GLY A 6 1.49 -7.24 3.54
C GLY A 6 0.68 -6.20 4.31
N SER A 7 1.32 -5.55 5.27
CA SER A 7 0.73 -4.46 6.04
C SER A 7 1.59 -3.22 5.94
N GLY A 8 1.01 -2.08 6.26
CA GLY A 8 1.70 -0.80 6.33
C GLY A 8 0.95 0.11 7.29
N PHE A 9 1.43 1.33 7.42
CA PHE A 9 0.79 2.34 8.25
C PHE A 9 0.83 3.71 7.55
N VAL A 10 -0.15 4.55 7.90
CA VAL A 10 -0.21 5.93 7.43
C VAL A 10 0.93 6.72 8.10
N TRP A 11 1.77 7.33 7.28
CA TRP A 11 2.94 8.08 7.72
C TRP A 11 2.60 9.53 8.08
N ASP A 12 1.72 10.16 7.29
CA ASP A 12 1.31 11.55 7.45
C ASP A 12 -0.12 11.79 6.95
N ASP A 13 -0.64 12.99 7.22
CA ASP A 13 -1.97 13.42 6.81
C ASP A 13 -2.10 13.68 5.30
N ALA A 14 -0.99 13.61 4.55
CA ALA A 14 -1.01 13.69 3.09
C ALA A 14 -1.37 12.34 2.43
N GLY A 15 -1.49 11.27 3.22
CA GLY A 15 -1.89 9.95 2.76
C GLY A 15 -0.73 9.06 2.32
N HIS A 16 0.51 9.37 2.72
CA HIS A 16 1.63 8.46 2.49
C HIS A 16 1.50 7.21 3.36
N ILE A 17 1.81 6.05 2.78
CA ILE A 17 1.78 4.76 3.47
C ILE A 17 3.17 4.16 3.38
N VAL A 18 3.70 3.75 4.53
CA VAL A 18 4.98 3.05 4.62
C VAL A 18 4.74 1.55 4.76
N THR A 19 5.48 0.77 3.99
CA THR A 19 5.48 -0.70 3.97
C THR A 19 6.89 -1.21 3.72
N ASN A 20 7.12 -2.51 3.82
CA ASN A 20 8.40 -3.11 3.49
C ASN A 20 8.58 -3.25 1.96
N ASN A 21 9.82 -3.10 1.48
CA ASN A 21 10.12 -3.21 0.05
C ASN A 21 9.64 -4.53 -0.59
N HIS A 22 9.85 -5.67 0.09
CA HIS A 22 9.44 -6.97 -0.43
C HIS A 22 7.92 -7.13 -0.60
N VAL A 23 7.11 -6.27 0.02
CA VAL A 23 5.64 -6.28 -0.13
C VAL A 23 5.23 -5.73 -1.49
N ILE A 24 5.99 -4.76 -2.01
CA ILE A 24 5.71 -4.06 -3.28
C ILE A 24 6.67 -4.48 -4.40
N GLU A 25 7.62 -5.37 -4.11
CA GLU A 25 8.64 -5.80 -5.08
C GLU A 25 7.98 -6.51 -6.27
N GLY A 26 8.22 -5.98 -7.48
CA GLY A 26 7.62 -6.50 -8.71
C GLY A 26 6.12 -6.21 -8.87
N ALA A 27 5.50 -5.50 -7.94
CA ALA A 27 4.11 -5.07 -8.06
C ALA A 27 4.00 -3.97 -9.12
N ARG A 28 3.08 -4.14 -10.07
CA ARG A 28 2.74 -3.11 -11.07
C ARG A 28 1.68 -2.14 -10.56
N GLU A 29 0.84 -2.62 -9.67
CA GLU A 29 -0.29 -1.93 -9.08
C GLU A 29 -0.40 -2.35 -7.63
N ALA A 30 -0.92 -1.47 -6.78
CA ALA A 30 -1.18 -1.74 -5.38
C ALA A 30 -2.55 -1.20 -4.98
N GLU A 31 -3.26 -1.98 -4.16
CA GLU A 31 -4.50 -1.58 -3.52
C GLU A 31 -4.26 -1.59 -2.01
N VAL A 32 -4.64 -0.49 -1.35
CA VAL A 32 -4.62 -0.40 0.12
C VAL A 32 -6.04 -0.51 0.60
N ARG A 33 -6.28 -1.47 1.49
CA ARG A 33 -7.52 -1.58 2.25
C ARG A 33 -7.29 -1.04 3.66
N LEU A 34 -8.01 0.02 4.01
CA LEU A 34 -8.00 0.59 5.36
C LEU A 34 -8.84 -0.25 6.32
N VAL A 35 -8.61 -0.06 7.61
CA VAL A 35 -9.35 -0.75 8.69
C VAL A 35 -10.84 -0.42 8.72
N ASP A 36 -11.23 0.73 8.17
CA ASP A 36 -12.63 1.15 8.00
C ASP A 36 -13.33 0.48 6.80
N GLY A 37 -12.59 -0.37 6.06
CA GLY A 37 -13.10 -1.12 4.92
C GLY A 37 -12.99 -0.40 3.58
N ARG A 38 -12.57 0.87 3.54
CA ARG A 38 -12.34 1.58 2.27
C ARG A 38 -11.09 1.06 1.59
N SER A 39 -11.14 1.01 0.26
CA SER A 39 -10.03 0.62 -0.61
C SER A 39 -9.59 1.78 -1.50
N PHE A 40 -8.29 1.92 -1.70
CA PHE A 40 -7.69 2.95 -2.54
C PHE A 40 -6.60 2.35 -3.42
N ALA A 41 -6.57 2.76 -4.70
CA ALA A 41 -5.40 2.51 -5.54
C ALA A 41 -4.23 3.34 -5.03
N ALA A 42 -3.09 2.69 -4.80
CA ALA A 42 -1.88 3.35 -4.36
C ALA A 42 -0.93 3.60 -5.54
N ARG A 43 -0.17 4.69 -5.46
CA ARG A 43 0.90 5.00 -6.39
C ARG A 43 2.22 4.97 -5.64
N PHE A 44 3.24 4.41 -6.27
CA PHE A 44 4.59 4.46 -5.74
C PHE A 44 5.06 5.92 -5.63
N ALA A 45 5.50 6.31 -4.43
CA ALA A 45 5.93 7.66 -4.12
C ALA A 45 7.44 7.88 -4.33
N GLY A 46 8.25 6.81 -4.33
CA GLY A 46 9.71 6.87 -4.47
C GLY A 46 10.43 5.91 -3.55
#